data_AF-A0AAD4IY49-F1
#
_entry.id   AF-A0AAD4IY49-F1
#
_cell.length_a   1.000
_cell.length_b   1.000
_cell.length_c   1.000
_cell.angle_alpha   90.00
_cell.angle_beta   90.00
_cell.angle_gamma   90.00
#
_symmetry.space_group_name_H-M   'P 1'
#
loop_
_entity.id
_entity.type
_entity.pdbx_description
1 polymer ?
#
loop_
_entity_poly.entity_id
_entity_poly.type
_entity_poly.pdbx_seq_one_letter_code
_entity_poly.pdbx_strand_id
1 'polypeptide(L)'
;MSVTAGESSGEFPTGNPTNENITREQENIPWTEYALQQAQIAQKTIESTVENAIETTRSRVDRILTTSSAHLNQTIDSLQDLKSDYSTYEDIAFGKIKEGFLLAYSHPLITTGAVVGVGVLGLKKTRQFLSYKTMRLFLSEETLLSRADTKVKELRQSIELLKGESEKLEKRALQAEEDLVRGRTKLRQAGKQIQGVISSAYKIERQARGLKDALTELPSREASRFRTEVTNLAKEAKKERNALSKEVTKISNHGISV
;
A
#
# COMPACT_ATOMS: atom_id res chain seq x y z
N MET A 1 14.34 33.75 -52.79
CA MET A 1 13.73 34.77 -53.69
C MET A 1 12.23 34.56 -53.58
N SER A 2 11.37 35.42 -53.03
CA SER A 2 11.42 36.82 -52.57
C SER A 2 10.20 36.99 -51.63
N VAL A 3 10.36 37.42 -50.37
CA VAL A 3 10.02 38.76 -49.80
C VAL A 3 8.70 39.38 -50.28
N THR A 4 7.73 39.52 -49.35
CA THR A 4 6.93 40.72 -48.99
C THR A 4 6.14 40.37 -47.70
N ALA A 5 6.40 40.91 -46.51
CA ALA A 5 6.29 42.29 -46.02
C ALA A 5 4.86 42.85 -46.08
N GLY A 6 4.21 42.88 -44.92
CA GLY A 6 2.90 43.50 -44.67
C GLY A 6 2.88 44.03 -43.24
N GLU A 7 3.43 45.22 -43.08
CA GLU A 7 3.47 46.04 -41.88
C GLU A 7 2.24 46.96 -41.85
N SER A 8 1.60 47.13 -40.69
CA SER A 8 0.58 48.17 -40.49
C SER A 8 0.83 48.85 -39.13
N SER A 9 1.16 50.13 -39.28
CA SER A 9 1.50 51.19 -38.33
C SER A 9 0.33 51.53 -37.39
N GLY A 10 0.57 51.86 -36.13
CA GLY A 10 0.89 53.20 -35.60
C GLY A 10 0.08 53.34 -34.29
N GLU A 11 0.44 54.06 -33.24
CA GLU A 11 1.10 55.36 -33.15
C GLU A 11 1.39 55.58 -31.65
N PHE A 12 2.58 56.09 -31.31
CA PHE A 12 2.92 56.57 -29.97
C PHE A 12 2.57 58.05 -29.85
N PRO A 13 2.11 58.56 -28.69
CA PRO A 13 2.39 59.93 -28.31
C PRO A 13 3.52 59.96 -27.26
N THR A 14 4.59 60.63 -27.66
CA THR A 14 5.67 61.13 -26.82
C THR A 14 5.18 62.17 -25.81
N GLY A 15 5.66 62.07 -24.57
CA GLY A 15 5.60 63.14 -23.58
C GLY A 15 6.27 62.71 -22.27
N ASN A 16 7.39 63.33 -21.92
CA ASN A 16 8.16 63.13 -20.68
C ASN A 16 8.47 64.52 -20.11
N PRO A 17 8.93 64.68 -18.85
CA PRO A 17 8.46 64.19 -17.54
C PRO A 17 7.93 65.37 -16.68
N THR A 18 7.46 65.13 -15.45
CA THR A 18 7.83 65.84 -14.19
C THR A 18 6.76 65.67 -13.09
N ASN A 19 7.20 65.06 -12.00
CA ASN A 19 6.86 65.20 -10.57
C ASN A 19 5.41 65.12 -10.02
N GLU A 20 5.34 64.30 -8.96
CA GLU A 20 4.62 64.54 -7.70
C GLU A 20 3.08 64.53 -7.74
N ASN A 21 2.49 63.42 -7.32
CA ASN A 21 1.82 63.39 -6.01
C ASN A 21 1.40 61.98 -5.63
N ILE A 22 2.00 61.50 -4.54
CA ILE A 22 1.54 60.37 -3.75
C ILE A 22 0.23 60.80 -3.08
N THR A 23 -0.80 59.95 -3.16
CA THR A 23 -1.72 59.53 -2.07
C THR A 23 -3.10 59.22 -2.65
N ARG A 24 -3.42 57.92 -2.80
CA ARG A 24 -4.77 57.36 -2.61
C ARG A 24 -4.65 55.92 -2.10
N GLU A 25 -4.81 55.78 -0.79
CA GLU A 25 -5.69 54.79 -0.14
C GLU A 25 -5.64 53.36 -0.70
N GLN A 26 -4.60 52.63 -0.34
CA GLN A 26 -4.61 51.16 -0.36
C GLN A 26 -5.03 50.70 1.04
N GLU A 27 -6.25 50.18 1.12
CA GLU A 27 -6.84 49.55 2.29
C GLU A 27 -5.94 48.37 2.74
N ASN A 28 -5.15 48.64 3.78
CA ASN A 28 -4.08 47.81 4.28
C ASN A 28 -4.66 46.69 5.14
N ILE A 29 -5.15 45.61 4.52
CA ILE A 29 -5.32 44.35 5.23
C ILE A 29 -3.89 43.86 5.51
N PRO A 30 -3.45 43.79 6.77
CA PRO A 30 -2.08 43.40 7.08
C PRO A 30 -1.83 42.02 6.50
N TRP A 31 -0.84 41.87 5.63
CA TRP A 31 -0.38 40.57 5.12
C TRP A 31 -0.09 39.57 6.26
N THR A 32 0.17 40.09 7.46
CA THR A 32 0.28 39.35 8.70
C THR A 32 -1.01 38.62 9.07
N GLU A 33 -2.18 39.23 8.88
CA GLU A 33 -3.50 38.62 9.15
C GLU A 33 -3.77 37.46 8.18
N TYR A 34 -3.46 37.65 6.90
CA TYR A 34 -3.60 36.60 5.87
C TYR A 34 -2.62 35.43 6.09
N ALA A 35 -1.37 35.72 6.44
CA ALA A 35 -0.38 34.71 6.77
C ALA A 35 -0.75 33.94 8.04
N LEU A 36 -1.33 34.61 9.03
CA LEU A 36 -1.77 34.00 10.28
C LEU A 36 -3.00 33.09 10.05
N GLN A 37 -3.92 33.50 9.18
CA GLN A 37 -5.05 32.66 8.78
C GLN A 37 -4.60 31.42 8.00
N GLN A 38 -3.65 31.55 7.06
CA GLN A 38 -3.10 30.40 6.33
C GLN A 38 -2.28 29.47 7.21
N ALA A 39 -1.53 30.01 8.17
CA ALA A 39 -0.81 29.21 9.16
C ALA A 39 -1.79 28.41 10.04
N GLN A 40 -2.91 28.98 10.45
CA GLN A 40 -3.94 28.28 11.22
C GLN A 40 -4.65 27.19 10.42
N ILE A 41 -4.93 27.42 9.13
CA ILE A 41 -5.55 26.42 8.25
C ILE A 41 -4.57 25.28 7.97
N ALA A 42 -3.30 25.58 7.70
CA ALA A 42 -2.24 24.59 7.53
C ALA A 42 -2.04 23.79 8.83
N GLN A 43 -2.01 24.45 9.98
CA GLN A 43 -1.89 23.80 11.29
C GLN A 43 -3.06 22.85 11.54
N LYS A 44 -4.30 23.29 11.34
CA LYS A 44 -5.50 22.43 11.51
C LYS A 44 -5.55 21.25 10.54
N THR A 45 -5.07 21.44 9.31
CA THR A 45 -5.01 20.38 8.29
C THR A 45 -3.92 19.37 8.63
N ILE A 46 -2.78 19.83 9.15
CA ILE A 46 -1.69 18.98 9.59
C ILE A 46 -2.09 18.22 10.86
N GLU A 47 -2.69 18.89 11.84
CA GLU A 47 -3.17 18.26 13.08
C GLU A 47 -4.20 17.16 12.78
N SER A 48 -5.21 17.44 11.95
CA SER A 48 -6.22 16.42 11.57
C SER A 48 -5.66 15.28 10.73
N THR A 49 -4.68 15.53 9.85
CA THR A 49 -4.02 14.49 9.05
C THR A 49 -3.11 13.62 9.93
N VAL A 50 -2.42 14.24 10.90
CA VAL A 50 -1.55 13.55 11.85
C VAL A 50 -2.38 12.72 12.82
N GLU A 51 -3.50 13.22 13.34
CA GLU A 51 -4.40 12.47 14.21
C GLU A 51 -5.01 11.26 13.48
N ASN A 52 -5.51 11.44 12.25
CA ASN A 52 -6.02 10.32 11.43
C ASN A 52 -4.92 9.31 11.06
N ALA A 53 -3.71 9.76 10.75
CA ALA A 53 -2.57 8.88 10.46
C ALA A 53 -2.11 8.12 11.72
N ILE A 54 -2.15 8.75 12.89
CA ILE A 54 -1.82 8.14 14.18
C ILE A 54 -2.88 7.10 14.54
N GLU A 55 -4.17 7.40 14.39
CA GLU A 55 -5.26 6.47 14.71
C GLU A 55 -5.28 5.25 13.76
N THR A 56 -5.07 5.48 12.46
CA THR A 56 -4.96 4.39 11.47
C THR A 56 -3.70 3.54 11.65
N THR A 57 -2.59 4.13 12.12
CA THR A 57 -1.38 3.38 12.47
C THR A 57 -1.57 2.61 13.77
N ARG A 58 -2.21 3.20 14.78
CA ARG A 58 -2.48 2.57 16.09
C ARG A 58 -3.39 1.36 15.95
N SER A 59 -4.45 1.45 15.15
CA SER A 59 -5.36 0.30 14.88
C SER A 59 -4.69 -0.84 14.09
N ARG A 60 -3.75 -0.53 13.19
CA ARG A 60 -2.95 -1.55 12.50
C ARG A 60 -1.89 -2.17 13.42
N VAL A 61 -1.27 -1.36 14.27
CA VAL A 61 -0.30 -1.80 15.27
C VAL A 61 -0.97 -2.66 16.34
N ASP A 62 -2.12 -2.28 16.87
CA ASP A 62 -2.88 -3.09 17.84
C ASP A 62 -3.25 -4.45 17.24
N ARG A 63 -3.66 -4.49 15.96
CA ARG A 63 -3.99 -5.73 15.26
C ARG A 63 -2.75 -6.62 15.05
N ILE A 64 -1.59 -6.05 14.74
CA ILE A 64 -0.31 -6.75 14.63
C ILE A 64 0.17 -7.22 16.02
N LEU A 65 0.03 -6.39 17.05
CA LEU A 65 0.38 -6.71 18.44
C LEU A 65 -0.46 -7.87 18.97
N THR A 66 -1.77 -7.91 18.67
CA THR A 66 -2.64 -9.03 19.10
C THR A 66 -2.27 -10.35 18.42
N THR A 67 -1.92 -10.33 17.14
CA THR A 67 -1.51 -11.54 16.39
C THR A 67 -0.05 -11.94 16.64
N SER A 68 0.83 -11.00 16.99
CA SER A 68 2.27 -11.23 17.23
C SER A 68 2.61 -11.46 18.71
N SER A 69 1.63 -11.36 19.61
CA SER A 69 1.81 -11.49 21.06
C SER A 69 2.51 -12.77 21.50
N ALA A 70 2.21 -13.92 20.89
CA ALA A 70 2.85 -15.19 21.23
C ALA A 70 4.36 -15.21 20.93
N HIS A 71 4.78 -14.58 19.83
CA HIS A 71 6.20 -14.47 19.45
C HIS A 71 6.93 -13.33 20.19
N LEU A 72 6.22 -12.27 20.56
CA LEU A 72 6.75 -11.20 21.41
C LEU A 72 6.99 -11.69 22.83
N ASN A 73 6.07 -12.47 23.40
CA ASN A 73 6.27 -13.09 24.72
C ASN A 73 7.49 -14.01 24.70
N GLN A 74 7.64 -14.85 23.67
CA GLN A 74 8.83 -15.70 23.51
C GLN A 74 10.13 -14.90 23.40
N THR A 75 10.10 -13.73 22.74
CA THR A 75 11.26 -12.83 22.64
C THR A 75 11.54 -12.09 23.95
N ILE A 76 10.49 -11.69 24.68
CA ILE A 76 10.59 -11.04 26.00
C ILE A 76 11.14 -12.01 27.04
N ASP A 77 10.70 -13.26 27.02
CA ASP A 77 11.20 -14.32 27.89
C ASP A 77 12.67 -14.61 27.58
N SER A 78 13.04 -14.67 26.30
CA SER A 78 14.44 -14.83 25.88
C SER A 78 15.33 -13.66 26.32
N LEU A 79 14.80 -12.43 26.35
CA LEU A 79 15.51 -11.25 26.87
C LEU A 79 15.61 -11.23 28.39
N GLN A 80 14.61 -11.78 29.10
CA GLN A 80 14.66 -11.94 30.56
C GLN A 80 15.69 -12.99 30.95
N ASP A 81 15.76 -14.11 30.23
CA ASP A 81 16.78 -15.14 30.41
C ASP A 81 18.18 -14.55 30.17
N LEU A 82 18.37 -13.82 29.07
CA LEU A 82 19.65 -13.16 28.74
C LEU A 82 20.03 -12.07 29.76
N LYS A 83 19.04 -11.36 30.33
CA LYS A 83 19.26 -10.41 31.42
C LYS A 83 19.70 -11.12 32.69
N SER A 84 19.10 -12.27 33.00
CA SER A 84 19.48 -13.08 34.17
C SER A 84 20.90 -13.66 34.01
N ASP A 85 21.23 -14.16 32.81
CA ASP A 85 22.56 -14.65 32.48
C ASP A 85 23.59 -13.51 32.55
N TYR A 86 23.26 -12.33 31.99
CA TYR A 86 24.13 -11.15 32.06
C TYR A 86 24.36 -10.68 33.49
N SER A 87 23.33 -10.70 34.35
CA SER A 87 23.44 -10.35 35.78
C SER A 87 24.48 -11.21 36.49
N THR A 88 24.57 -12.51 36.17
CA THR A 88 25.57 -13.39 36.81
C THR A 88 27.00 -13.03 36.40
N TYR A 89 27.23 -12.63 35.15
CA TYR A 89 28.53 -12.15 34.69
C TYR A 89 28.85 -10.75 35.21
N GLU A 90 27.84 -9.90 35.33
CA GLU A 90 27.91 -8.56 35.90
C GLU A 90 28.35 -8.65 37.37
N ASP A 91 27.78 -9.57 38.16
CA ASP A 91 28.15 -9.78 39.56
C ASP A 91 29.57 -10.33 39.72
N ILE A 92 30.02 -11.23 38.83
CA ILE A 92 31.40 -11.73 38.82
C ILE A 92 32.39 -10.60 38.44
N ALA A 93 32.04 -9.77 37.46
CA ALA A 93 32.88 -8.66 37.03
C ALA A 93 32.96 -7.55 38.09
N PHE A 94 31.83 -7.15 38.67
CA PHE A 94 31.80 -6.17 39.76
C PHE A 94 32.39 -6.72 41.06
N GLY A 95 32.27 -8.02 41.33
CA GLY A 95 32.97 -8.69 42.42
C GLY A 95 34.49 -8.53 42.29
N LYS A 96 35.05 -8.84 41.11
CA LYS A 96 36.49 -8.67 40.82
C LYS A 96 36.94 -7.21 40.82
N ILE A 97 36.08 -6.28 40.37
CA ILE A 97 36.37 -4.84 40.43
C ILE A 97 36.38 -4.35 41.88
N LYS A 98 35.47 -4.83 42.73
CA LYS A 98 35.43 -4.48 44.16
C LYS A 98 36.63 -5.05 44.93
N GLU A 99 37.05 -6.28 44.61
CA GLU A 99 38.32 -6.84 45.10
C GLU A 99 39.53 -6.03 44.61
N GLY A 100 39.52 -5.61 43.34
CA GLY A 100 40.54 -4.71 42.78
C GLY A 100 40.53 -3.31 43.40
N PHE A 101 39.37 -2.82 43.84
CA PHE A 101 39.22 -1.54 44.56
C PHE A 101 39.77 -1.63 45.99
N LEU A 102 39.53 -2.75 46.68
CA LEU A 102 40.14 -3.06 47.97
C LEU A 102 41.67 -3.16 47.86
N LEU A 103 42.18 -3.72 46.76
CA LEU A 103 43.61 -3.76 46.45
C LEU A 103 44.16 -2.36 46.10
N ALA A 104 43.39 -1.52 45.40
CA ALA A 104 43.76 -0.16 45.01
C ALA A 104 43.77 0.86 46.15
N TYR A 105 43.11 0.56 47.28
CA TYR A 105 43.19 1.38 48.50
C TYR A 105 44.65 1.55 49.00
N SER A 106 45.53 0.60 48.65
CA SER A 106 46.96 0.67 48.96
C SER A 106 47.74 1.71 48.13
N HIS A 107 47.24 2.13 46.96
CA HIS A 107 47.91 3.08 46.04
C HIS A 107 46.93 4.08 45.37
N PRO A 108 46.50 5.14 46.08
CA PRO A 108 45.39 6.01 45.66
C PRO A 108 45.67 6.97 44.48
N LEU A 109 46.93 7.35 44.23
CA LEU A 109 47.25 8.40 43.25
C LEU A 109 47.37 7.89 41.80
N ILE A 110 47.97 6.71 41.60
CA ILE A 110 48.21 6.17 40.25
C ILE A 110 46.93 5.56 39.65
N THR A 111 46.08 4.99 40.50
CA THR A 111 44.86 4.30 40.07
C THR A 111 43.76 5.25 39.61
N THR A 112 43.63 6.44 40.21
CA THR A 112 42.58 7.41 39.86
C THR A 112 42.75 7.95 38.44
N GLY A 113 43.99 8.23 38.01
CA GLY A 113 44.28 8.69 36.65
C GLY A 113 44.05 7.62 35.58
N ALA A 114 44.44 6.37 35.86
CA ALA A 114 44.24 5.25 34.94
C ALA A 114 42.75 4.91 34.75
N VAL A 115 41.94 4.96 35.82
CA VAL A 115 40.50 4.65 35.78
C VAL A 115 39.73 5.70 34.95
N VAL A 116 40.02 6.99 35.11
CA VAL A 116 39.34 8.05 34.32
C VAL A 116 39.75 7.99 32.84
N GLY A 117 41.03 7.77 32.54
CA GLY A 117 41.52 7.67 31.16
C GLY A 117 40.91 6.46 30.41
N VAL A 118 40.86 5.30 31.07
CA VAL A 118 40.24 4.10 30.50
C VAL A 118 38.72 4.24 30.42
N GLY A 119 38.08 4.96 31.35
CA GLY A 119 36.65 5.27 31.29
C GLY A 119 36.28 6.12 30.06
N VAL A 120 37.02 7.19 29.80
CA VAL A 120 36.70 8.13 28.70
C VAL A 120 36.96 7.51 27.32
N LEU A 121 37.99 6.68 27.17
CA LEU A 121 38.33 6.00 25.91
C LEU A 121 37.59 4.66 25.72
N GLY A 122 37.29 3.95 26.82
CA GLY A 122 36.64 2.65 26.83
C GLY A 122 35.13 2.71 26.65
N LEU A 123 34.48 3.81 27.06
CA LEU A 123 33.05 4.02 26.81
C LEU A 123 32.82 4.28 25.31
N LYS A 124 32.32 3.27 24.56
CA LYS A 124 32.04 3.36 23.11
C LYS A 124 31.31 4.65 22.68
N LYS A 125 30.44 5.19 23.53
CA LYS A 125 29.62 6.37 23.23
C LYS A 125 30.40 7.70 23.17
N THR A 126 31.41 7.89 24.01
CA THR A 126 32.21 9.15 24.04
C THR A 126 33.16 9.24 22.87
N ARG A 127 33.81 8.12 22.49
CA ARG A 127 34.66 8.04 21.30
C ARG A 127 33.88 8.38 20.02
N GLN A 128 32.68 7.83 19.88
CA GLN A 128 31.81 8.06 18.73
C GLN A 128 31.29 9.51 18.68
N PHE A 129 31.01 10.09 19.84
CA PHE A 129 30.61 11.50 19.95
C PHE A 129 31.71 12.45 19.48
N LEU A 130 32.96 12.21 19.91
CA LEU A 130 34.10 13.06 19.55
C LEU A 130 34.38 12.98 18.04
N SER A 131 34.40 11.78 17.47
CA SER A 131 34.62 11.59 16.03
C SER A 131 33.49 12.18 15.17
N TYR A 132 32.25 12.12 15.63
CA TYR A 132 31.11 12.68 14.90
C TYR A 132 31.18 14.19 14.83
N LYS A 133 31.58 14.85 15.93
CA LYS A 133 31.70 16.31 16.00
C LYS A 133 32.86 16.82 15.14
N THR A 134 33.99 16.11 15.12
CA THR A 134 35.13 16.49 14.28
C THR A 134 34.85 16.25 12.81
N MET A 135 34.27 15.11 12.41
CA MET A 135 33.86 14.90 11.01
C MET A 135 32.89 15.98 10.53
N ARG A 136 31.92 16.40 11.35
CA ARG A 136 30.95 17.45 10.98
C ARG A 136 31.59 18.81 10.71
N LEU A 137 32.74 19.12 11.33
CA LEU A 137 33.45 20.38 11.13
C LEU A 137 34.31 20.40 9.86
N PHE A 138 34.68 19.23 9.33
CA PHE A 138 35.49 19.11 8.10
C PHE A 138 34.64 18.98 6.82
N LEU A 139 33.31 18.89 6.91
CA LEU A 139 32.43 18.95 5.74
C LEU A 139 32.16 20.43 5.39
N SER A 140 32.81 20.92 4.33
CA SER A 140 32.50 22.24 3.75
C SER A 140 31.04 22.28 3.28
N GLU A 141 30.35 23.40 3.50
CA GLU A 141 28.96 23.63 3.07
C GLU A 141 28.76 23.35 1.58
N GLU A 142 29.77 23.63 0.76
CA GLU A 142 29.76 23.39 -0.69
C GLU A 142 29.69 21.89 -1.05
N THR A 143 30.30 21.01 -0.24
CA THR A 143 30.24 19.55 -0.44
C THR A 143 28.88 18.96 -0.05
N LEU A 144 28.19 19.59 0.90
CA LEU A 144 26.82 19.24 1.28
C LEU A 144 25.82 19.70 0.22
N LEU A 145 25.99 20.91 -0.32
CA LEU A 145 25.14 21.46 -1.37
C LEU A 145 25.28 20.68 -2.69
N SER A 146 26.51 20.39 -3.12
CA SER A 146 26.74 19.57 -4.32
C SER A 146 26.15 18.16 -4.19
N ARG A 147 26.25 17.53 -3.00
CA ARG A 147 25.61 16.24 -2.71
C ARG A 147 24.08 16.33 -2.65
N ALA A 148 23.52 17.46 -2.22
CA ALA A 148 22.08 17.69 -2.26
C ALA A 148 21.61 17.83 -3.72
N ASP A 149 22.34 18.56 -4.56
CA ASP A 149 22.00 18.74 -5.97
C ASP A 149 22.05 17.43 -6.75
N THR A 150 23.04 16.58 -6.53
CA THR A 150 23.09 15.26 -7.18
C THR A 150 21.91 14.39 -6.76
N LYS A 151 21.57 14.36 -5.46
CA LYS A 151 20.40 13.63 -4.96
C LYS A 151 19.08 14.17 -5.53
N VAL A 152 18.94 15.49 -5.66
CA VAL A 152 17.74 16.09 -6.27
C VAL A 152 17.63 15.69 -7.74
N LYS A 153 18.73 15.66 -8.49
CA LYS A 153 18.74 15.18 -9.88
C LYS A 153 18.36 13.71 -10.00
N GLU A 154 18.94 12.85 -9.17
CA GLU A 154 18.59 11.42 -9.10
C GLU A 154 17.10 11.23 -8.77
N LEU A 155 16.58 11.97 -7.80
CA LEU A 155 15.16 11.93 -7.44
C LEU A 155 14.26 12.38 -8.58
N ARG A 156 14.61 13.47 -9.28
CA ARG A 156 13.84 13.92 -10.46
C ARG A 156 13.80 12.85 -11.54
N GLN A 157 14.94 12.21 -11.84
CA GLN A 157 14.99 11.11 -12.80
C GLN A 157 14.13 9.93 -12.36
N SER A 158 14.14 9.59 -11.07
CA SER A 158 13.28 8.52 -10.53
C SER A 158 11.79 8.86 -10.65
N ILE A 159 11.40 10.12 -10.48
CA ILE A 159 10.01 10.58 -10.64
C ILE A 159 9.58 10.50 -12.10
N GLU A 160 10.44 10.87 -13.05
CA GLU A 160 10.12 10.78 -14.48
C GLU A 160 9.91 9.32 -14.92
N LEU A 161 10.77 8.40 -14.46
CA LEU A 161 10.60 6.98 -14.68
C LEU A 161 9.30 6.46 -14.05
N LEU A 162 9.03 6.83 -12.79
CA LEU A 162 7.81 6.45 -12.09
C LEU A 162 6.55 6.96 -12.81
N LYS A 163 6.58 8.20 -13.31
CA LYS A 163 5.46 8.77 -14.07
C LYS A 163 5.21 8.02 -15.38
N GLY A 164 6.28 7.68 -16.11
CA GLY A 164 6.17 6.87 -17.32
C GLY A 164 5.66 5.45 -17.06
N GLU A 165 6.06 4.84 -15.94
CA GLU A 165 5.56 3.53 -15.52
C GLU A 165 4.12 3.60 -15.01
N SER A 166 3.75 4.64 -14.25
CA SER A 166 2.39 4.82 -13.73
C SER A 166 1.39 4.99 -14.86
N GLU A 167 1.67 5.82 -15.86
CA GLU A 167 0.79 6.00 -17.02
C GLU A 167 0.60 4.69 -17.81
N LYS A 168 1.65 3.87 -17.92
CA LYS A 168 1.56 2.55 -18.58
C LYS A 168 0.72 1.57 -17.77
N LEU A 169 0.92 1.52 -16.46
CA LEU A 169 0.18 0.64 -15.57
C LEU A 169 -1.29 1.05 -15.47
N GLU A 170 -1.59 2.35 -15.45
CA GLU A 170 -2.95 2.89 -15.47
C GLU A 170 -3.69 2.48 -16.74
N LYS A 171 -3.07 2.65 -17.91
CA LYS A 171 -3.66 2.21 -19.19
C LYS A 171 -3.94 0.71 -19.21
N ARG A 172 -3.02 -0.11 -18.67
CA ARG A 172 -3.22 -1.57 -18.55
C ARG A 172 -4.35 -1.92 -17.58
N ALA A 173 -4.46 -1.21 -16.46
CA ALA A 173 -5.52 -1.42 -15.48
C ALA A 173 -6.90 -1.08 -16.07
N LEU A 174 -7.03 0.06 -16.75
CA LEU A 174 -8.27 0.46 -17.42
C LEU A 174 -8.69 -0.54 -18.51
N GLN A 175 -7.73 -1.03 -19.31
CA GLN A 175 -8.02 -2.05 -20.32
C GLN A 175 -8.48 -3.37 -19.67
N ALA A 176 -7.79 -3.82 -18.61
CA ALA A 176 -8.16 -5.03 -17.90
C ALA A 176 -9.55 -4.92 -17.23
N GLU A 177 -9.90 -3.74 -16.71
CA GLU A 177 -11.23 -3.46 -16.17
C GLU A 177 -12.30 -3.56 -17.26
N GLU A 178 -12.08 -2.94 -18.42
CA GLU A 178 -13.04 -2.99 -19.53
C GLU A 178 -13.25 -4.43 -20.02
N ASP A 179 -12.18 -5.20 -20.16
CA ASP A 179 -12.25 -6.61 -20.56
C ASP A 179 -12.93 -7.48 -19.50
N LEU A 180 -12.75 -7.19 -18.21
CA LEU A 180 -13.46 -7.86 -17.12
C LEU A 180 -14.96 -7.55 -17.19
N VAL A 181 -15.35 -6.29 -17.33
CA VAL A 181 -16.76 -5.88 -17.44
C VAL A 181 -17.42 -6.53 -18.65
N ARG A 182 -16.77 -6.51 -19.82
CA ARG A 182 -17.24 -7.19 -21.04
C ARG A 182 -17.30 -8.71 -20.86
N GLY A 183 -16.31 -9.31 -20.19
CA GLY A 183 -16.29 -10.74 -19.88
C GLY A 183 -17.44 -11.14 -18.96
N ARG A 184 -17.71 -10.34 -17.93
CA ARG A 184 -18.81 -10.55 -16.97
C ARG A 184 -20.17 -10.50 -17.64
N THR A 185 -20.40 -9.56 -18.57
CA THR A 185 -21.68 -9.48 -19.30
C THR A 185 -21.87 -10.66 -20.25
N LYS A 186 -20.82 -11.08 -20.96
CA LYS A 186 -20.84 -12.29 -21.81
C LYS A 186 -21.13 -13.55 -21.00
N LEU A 187 -20.48 -13.74 -19.85
CA LEU A 187 -20.73 -14.87 -18.96
C LEU A 187 -22.16 -14.88 -18.43
N ARG A 188 -22.70 -13.71 -18.08
CA ARG A 188 -24.10 -13.58 -17.65
C ARG A 188 -25.08 -13.96 -18.77
N GLN A 189 -24.84 -13.48 -19.99
CA GLN A 189 -25.68 -13.81 -21.14
C GLN A 189 -25.63 -15.30 -21.48
N ALA A 190 -24.43 -15.88 -21.52
CA ALA A 190 -24.24 -17.32 -21.73
C ALA A 190 -24.93 -18.14 -20.63
N GLY A 191 -24.79 -17.72 -19.37
CA GLY A 191 -25.51 -18.34 -18.25
C GLY A 191 -27.03 -18.36 -18.48
N LYS A 192 -27.63 -17.23 -18.90
CA LYS A 192 -29.07 -17.15 -19.17
C LYS A 192 -29.50 -18.08 -20.30
N GLN A 193 -28.70 -18.18 -21.36
CA GLN A 193 -28.95 -19.12 -22.46
C GLN A 193 -28.90 -20.56 -21.96
N ILE A 194 -27.89 -20.92 -21.16
CA ILE A 194 -27.77 -22.26 -20.57
C ILE A 194 -28.98 -22.55 -19.66
N GLN A 195 -29.43 -21.59 -18.86
CA GLN A 195 -30.63 -21.76 -18.02
C GLN A 195 -31.91 -21.96 -18.84
N GLY A 196 -32.02 -21.30 -19.99
CA GLY A 196 -33.07 -21.57 -20.98
C GLY A 196 -33.02 -23.02 -21.49
N VAL A 197 -31.83 -23.51 -21.84
CA VAL A 197 -31.62 -24.90 -22.30
C VAL A 197 -31.88 -25.91 -21.17
N ILE A 198 -31.50 -25.63 -19.93
CA ILE A 198 -31.83 -26.46 -18.76
C ILE A 198 -33.35 -26.58 -18.62
N SER A 199 -34.08 -25.47 -18.81
CA SER A 199 -35.53 -25.43 -18.71
C SER A 199 -36.21 -26.21 -19.84
N SER A 200 -35.68 -26.12 -21.07
CA SER A 200 -36.20 -26.92 -22.20
C SER A 200 -35.89 -28.41 -22.02
N ALA A 201 -34.67 -28.78 -21.61
CA ALA A 201 -34.30 -30.15 -21.30
C ALA A 201 -35.16 -30.73 -20.16
N TYR A 202 -35.50 -29.93 -19.15
CA TYR A 202 -36.42 -30.31 -18.08
C TYR A 202 -37.84 -30.59 -18.60
N LYS A 203 -38.35 -29.76 -19.52
CA LYS A 203 -39.67 -30.00 -20.16
C LYS A 203 -39.65 -31.30 -20.97
N ILE A 204 -38.59 -31.55 -21.74
CA ILE A 204 -38.40 -32.79 -22.50
C ILE A 204 -38.35 -34.01 -21.56
N GLU A 205 -37.56 -33.95 -20.48
CA GLU A 205 -37.51 -35.02 -19.47
C GLU A 205 -38.91 -35.31 -18.90
N ARG A 206 -39.68 -34.25 -18.60
CA ARG A 206 -41.03 -34.39 -18.04
C ARG A 206 -42.02 -34.98 -19.04
N GLN A 207 -41.98 -34.55 -20.30
CA GLN A 207 -42.81 -35.13 -21.37
C GLN A 207 -42.46 -36.59 -21.64
N ALA A 208 -41.17 -36.92 -21.69
CA ALA A 208 -40.71 -38.29 -21.85
C ALA A 208 -41.16 -39.18 -20.67
N ARG A 209 -41.07 -38.67 -19.43
CA ARG A 209 -41.57 -39.42 -18.26
C ARG A 209 -43.09 -39.65 -18.34
N GLY A 210 -43.87 -38.62 -18.67
CA GLY A 210 -45.32 -38.76 -18.85
C GLY A 210 -45.69 -39.74 -19.97
N LEU A 211 -44.97 -39.71 -21.11
CA LEU A 211 -45.19 -40.65 -22.21
C LEU A 211 -44.83 -42.09 -21.81
N LYS A 212 -43.75 -42.28 -21.06
CA LYS A 212 -43.40 -43.60 -20.51
C LYS A 212 -44.50 -44.12 -19.58
N ASP A 213 -45.06 -43.26 -18.74
CA ASP A 213 -46.14 -43.63 -17.82
C ASP A 213 -47.40 -44.04 -18.60
N ALA A 214 -47.81 -43.28 -19.62
CA ALA A 214 -48.92 -43.65 -20.52
C ALA A 214 -48.65 -44.96 -21.28
N LEU A 215 -47.43 -45.16 -21.79
CA LEU A 215 -47.05 -46.41 -22.45
C LEU A 215 -47.06 -47.60 -21.49
N THR A 216 -46.95 -47.38 -20.17
CA THR A 216 -46.96 -48.44 -19.14
C THR A 216 -48.31 -49.14 -19.04
N GLU A 217 -49.40 -48.44 -19.36
CA GLU A 217 -50.77 -48.97 -19.34
C GLU A 217 -51.08 -49.92 -20.51
N LEU A 218 -50.32 -49.84 -21.60
CA LEU A 218 -50.56 -50.62 -22.82
C LEU A 218 -49.70 -51.91 -22.82
N PRO A 219 -50.29 -53.13 -22.72
CA PRO A 219 -49.53 -54.39 -22.70
C PRO A 219 -49.14 -54.87 -24.12
N SER A 220 -48.69 -53.98 -25.01
CA SER A 220 -48.30 -54.32 -26.38
C SER A 220 -46.77 -54.40 -26.57
N ARG A 221 -46.33 -55.22 -27.54
CA ARG A 221 -44.90 -55.39 -27.87
C ARG A 221 -44.27 -54.09 -28.39
N GLU A 222 -45.03 -53.32 -29.16
CA GLU A 222 -44.60 -52.00 -29.68
C GLU A 222 -44.46 -50.99 -28.55
N ALA A 223 -45.41 -50.95 -27.60
CA ALA A 223 -45.29 -50.11 -26.41
C ALA A 223 -44.02 -50.43 -25.62
N SER A 224 -43.64 -51.69 -25.49
CA SER A 224 -42.38 -52.07 -24.82
C SER A 224 -41.13 -51.53 -25.50
N ARG A 225 -41.10 -51.47 -26.85
CA ARG A 225 -40.00 -50.86 -27.59
C ARG A 225 -39.92 -49.36 -27.31
N PHE A 226 -41.04 -48.65 -27.48
CA PHE A 226 -41.10 -47.21 -27.21
C PHE A 226 -40.79 -46.86 -25.74
N ARG A 227 -41.22 -47.68 -24.77
CA ARG A 227 -40.85 -47.48 -23.35
C ARG A 227 -39.33 -47.43 -23.17
N THR A 228 -38.60 -48.28 -23.87
CA THR A 228 -37.14 -48.35 -23.78
C THR A 228 -36.49 -47.12 -24.40
N GLU A 229 -36.94 -46.73 -25.60
CA GLU A 229 -36.47 -45.52 -26.29
C GLU A 229 -36.74 -44.25 -25.48
N VAL A 230 -37.97 -44.07 -24.98
CA VAL A 230 -38.36 -42.92 -24.16
C VAL A 230 -37.61 -42.89 -22.83
N THR A 231 -37.34 -44.05 -22.22
CA THR A 231 -36.53 -44.13 -21.01
C THR A 231 -35.09 -43.72 -21.26
N ASN A 232 -34.51 -44.12 -22.39
CA ASN A 232 -33.16 -43.71 -22.78
C ASN A 232 -33.10 -42.20 -23.06
N LEU A 233 -34.07 -41.66 -23.80
CA LEU A 233 -34.16 -40.22 -24.09
C LEU A 233 -34.30 -39.39 -22.80
N ALA A 234 -35.13 -39.84 -21.85
CA ALA A 234 -35.27 -39.17 -20.55
C ALA A 234 -33.97 -39.20 -19.73
N LYS A 235 -33.22 -40.31 -19.78
CA LYS A 235 -31.91 -40.42 -19.13
C LYS A 235 -30.88 -39.48 -19.75
N GLU A 236 -30.85 -39.40 -21.08
CA GLU A 236 -29.95 -38.51 -21.82
C GLU A 236 -30.26 -37.04 -21.52
N ALA A 237 -31.53 -36.62 -21.63
CA ALA A 237 -31.95 -35.25 -21.29
C ALA A 237 -31.61 -34.88 -19.84
N LYS A 238 -31.79 -35.82 -18.89
CA LYS A 238 -31.40 -35.62 -17.48
C LYS A 238 -29.88 -35.48 -17.31
N LYS A 239 -29.07 -36.26 -18.04
CA LYS A 239 -27.61 -36.20 -18.01
C LYS A 239 -27.12 -34.85 -18.53
N GLU A 240 -27.61 -34.42 -19.68
CA GLU A 240 -27.28 -33.12 -20.29
C GLU A 240 -27.68 -31.96 -19.38
N ARG A 241 -28.91 -31.99 -18.85
CA ARG A 241 -29.38 -30.97 -17.88
C ARG A 241 -28.46 -30.88 -16.66
N ASN A 242 -28.05 -32.01 -16.10
CA ASN A 242 -27.17 -32.03 -14.93
C ASN A 242 -25.76 -31.52 -15.27
N ALA A 243 -25.25 -31.78 -16.47
CA ALA A 243 -23.98 -31.23 -16.95
C ALA A 243 -24.06 -29.70 -17.08
N LEU A 244 -25.10 -29.19 -17.75
CA LEU A 244 -25.34 -27.76 -17.91
C LEU A 244 -25.55 -27.04 -16.56
N SER A 245 -26.26 -27.67 -15.63
CA SER A 245 -26.49 -27.11 -14.28
C SER A 245 -25.18 -26.94 -13.50
N LYS A 246 -24.21 -27.85 -13.67
CA LYS A 246 -22.87 -27.70 -13.08
C LYS A 246 -22.13 -26.49 -13.67
N GLU A 247 -22.22 -26.27 -14.98
CA GLU A 247 -21.61 -25.10 -15.62
C GLU A 247 -22.24 -23.78 -15.16
N VAL A 248 -23.57 -23.71 -15.00
CA VAL A 248 -24.24 -22.54 -14.42
C VAL A 248 -23.81 -22.31 -12.97
N THR A 249 -23.66 -23.38 -12.19
CA THR A 249 -23.17 -23.28 -10.80
C THR A 249 -21.74 -22.73 -10.76
N LYS A 250 -20.87 -23.14 -11.69
CA LYS A 250 -19.52 -22.55 -11.83
C LYS A 250 -19.61 -21.05 -12.12
N ILE A 251 -20.48 -20.60 -13.02
CA ILE A 251 -20.66 -19.16 -13.32
C ILE A 251 -21.13 -18.41 -12.06
N SER A 252 -22.08 -18.98 -11.31
CA SER A 252 -22.59 -18.40 -10.07
C SER A 252 -21.52 -18.28 -8.98
N ASN A 253 -20.64 -19.29 -8.83
CA ASN A 253 -19.53 -19.27 -7.88
C ASN A 253 -18.53 -18.14 -8.13
N HIS A 254 -18.44 -17.60 -9.35
CA HIS A 254 -17.64 -16.41 -9.67
C HIS A 254 -18.36 -15.09 -9.32
N GLY A 255 -19.46 -15.13 -8.55
CA GLY A 255 -20.24 -13.96 -8.15
C GLY A 255 -21.04 -13.32 -9.29
N ILE A 256 -21.33 -14.09 -10.35
CA ILE A 256 -22.14 -13.65 -11.48
C ILE A 256 -23.54 -14.24 -11.32
N SER A 257 -24.53 -13.39 -11.01
CA SER A 257 -25.93 -13.80 -10.98
C SER A 257 -26.42 -14.05 -12.40
N VAL A 258 -26.77 -15.31 -12.69
CA VAL A 258 -27.38 -15.73 -13.95
C VAL A 258 -28.88 -15.45 -13.90
#